data_AF-A0A1X7VCA6-F1
#
_entry.id   AF-A0A1X7VCA6-F1
#
_cell.length_a   1.000
_cell.length_b   1.000
_cell.length_c   1.000
_cell.angle_alpha   90.00
_cell.angle_beta   90.00
_cell.angle_gamma   90.00
#
_symmetry.space_group_name_H-M   'P 1'
#
loop_
_entity.id
_entity.type
_entity.pdbx_description
1 polymer ?
#
loop_
_entity_poly.entity_id
_entity_poly.type
_entity_poly.pdbx_seq_one_letter_code
_entity_poly.pdbx_strand_id
1 'polypeptide(L)'
;CLYNPNTCLGVAAIFKIGEAYLGESAPPIKHVVLSVKKMYLMYYLDKEGKRIYTLKKIGPDGTPTLSAHPARFSPDDKFSKERWILKRRFGLLPTQKESLHA
;
A
#
# COMPACT_ATOMS: atom_id res chain seq x y z
N CYS A 1 -55.76 3.66 18.97
CA CYS A 1 -54.58 2.90 19.44
C CYS A 1 -53.32 3.62 19.00
N LEU A 2 -52.31 3.58 19.88
CA LEU A 2 -50.94 4.12 19.77
C LEU A 2 -50.75 5.54 20.33
N TYR A 3 -50.22 5.47 21.55
CA TYR A 3 -49.90 6.43 22.57
C TYR A 3 -48.63 7.21 22.21
N ASN A 4 -48.62 8.51 22.51
CA ASN A 4 -47.49 9.44 22.40
C ASN A 4 -47.09 9.87 23.82
N PRO A 5 -45.81 9.74 24.21
CA PRO A 5 -45.31 10.39 25.42
C PRO A 5 -44.05 11.24 25.16
N ASN A 6 -44.21 12.56 25.21
CA ASN A 6 -43.16 13.48 25.68
C ASN A 6 -43.05 13.40 27.22
N THR A 7 -41.95 13.90 27.79
CA THR A 7 -41.59 14.04 29.25
C THR A 7 -40.93 12.78 29.84
N CYS A 8 -39.79 12.76 30.56
CA CYS A 8 -39.18 13.63 31.58
C CYS A 8 -37.64 13.41 31.60
N LEU A 9 -36.82 14.48 31.52
CA LEU A 9 -35.98 15.02 32.62
C LEU A 9 -34.99 14.05 33.31
N GLY A 10 -33.72 14.48 33.38
CA GLY A 10 -32.97 14.44 34.65
C GLY A 10 -31.76 13.51 34.73
N VAL A 11 -30.59 14.12 34.55
CA VAL A 11 -29.27 13.85 35.16
C VAL A 11 -29.31 13.02 36.46
N ALA A 12 -28.62 11.87 36.53
CA ALA A 12 -28.10 11.31 37.79
C ALA A 12 -27.04 10.20 37.58
N ALA A 13 -25.89 10.38 38.26
CA ALA A 13 -24.97 9.36 38.80
C ALA A 13 -24.18 8.49 37.78
N ILE A 14 -22.87 8.69 37.55
CA ILE A 14 -21.75 8.54 38.51
C ILE A 14 -21.94 7.29 39.39
N PHE A 15 -21.46 6.15 38.91
CA PHE A 15 -21.08 5.03 39.77
C PHE A 15 -19.62 4.65 39.50
N LYS A 16 -18.77 5.07 40.43
CA LYS A 16 -17.59 4.37 40.99
C LYS A 16 -16.68 3.64 39.98
N ILE A 17 -15.53 4.22 39.63
CA ILE A 17 -14.25 4.16 40.37
C ILE A 17 -13.82 2.71 40.67
N GLY A 18 -12.72 2.31 40.06
CA GLY A 18 -11.78 1.36 40.67
C GLY A 18 -11.44 0.11 39.86
N GLU A 19 -10.53 0.23 38.90
CA GLU A 19 -9.48 -0.80 38.78
C GLU A 19 -8.19 -0.16 38.30
N ALA A 20 -7.30 0.01 39.28
CA ALA A 20 -5.90 0.30 39.07
C ALA A 20 -5.24 -0.92 38.43
N TYR A 21 -4.59 -0.73 37.29
CA TYR A 21 -3.49 -1.61 36.87
C TYR A 21 -2.29 -0.72 36.54
N LEU A 22 -1.44 -0.57 37.55
CA LEU A 22 -0.02 -0.33 37.38
C LEU A 22 0.55 -1.46 36.53
N GLY A 23 1.17 -1.11 35.40
CA GLY A 23 1.73 -2.07 34.47
C GLY A 23 2.24 -1.41 33.20
N GLU A 24 3.06 -0.37 33.34
CA GLU A 24 3.86 0.17 32.25
C GLU A 24 4.88 -0.89 31.81
N SER A 25 4.53 -1.66 30.78
CA SER A 25 5.54 -2.16 29.86
C SER A 25 5.25 -1.51 28.51
N ALA A 26 6.07 -0.51 28.18
CA ALA A 26 6.00 0.21 26.92
C ALA A 26 5.94 -0.80 25.76
N PRO A 27 5.04 -0.62 24.78
CA PRO A 27 5.04 -1.49 23.61
C PRO A 27 6.40 -1.37 22.92
N PRO A 28 7.07 -2.50 22.59
CA PRO A 28 8.34 -2.47 21.88
C PRO A 28 8.14 -1.70 20.58
N ILE A 29 9.09 -0.79 20.32
CA ILE A 29 9.22 0.10 19.17
C ILE A 29 8.30 -0.34 18.04
N LYS A 30 7.17 0.39 17.90
CA LYS A 30 6.27 0.22 16.77
C LYS A 30 7.13 0.40 15.53
N HIS A 31 7.55 -0.71 14.91
CA HIS A 31 8.13 -0.68 13.59
C HIS A 31 7.18 0.21 12.78
N VAL A 32 7.72 1.29 12.21
CA VAL A 32 6.99 2.19 11.34
C VAL A 32 6.49 1.32 10.19
N VAL A 33 5.29 0.74 10.35
CA VAL A 33 4.57 0.12 9.26
C VAL A 33 4.25 1.30 8.39
N LEU A 34 5.06 1.48 7.34
CA LEU A 34 4.82 2.41 6.26
C LEU A 34 3.34 2.27 5.92
N SER A 35 2.54 3.26 6.33
CA SER A 35 1.15 3.38 5.94
C SER A 35 1.18 3.45 4.43
N VAL A 36 0.93 2.32 3.77
CA VAL A 36 0.93 2.23 2.32
C VAL A 36 -0.34 2.94 1.88
N LYS A 37 -0.24 4.25 1.72
CA LYS A 37 -1.24 5.07 1.05
C LYS A 37 -1.58 4.34 -0.24
N LYS A 38 -2.83 3.86 -0.35
CA LYS A 38 -3.26 3.04 -1.48
C LYS A 38 -2.98 3.83 -2.75
N MET A 39 -2.06 3.31 -3.55
CA MET A 39 -1.53 4.04 -4.69
C MET A 39 -2.40 3.77 -5.92
N TYR A 40 -3.19 4.79 -6.29
CA TYR A 40 -4.19 4.70 -7.37
C TYR A 40 -3.67 5.17 -8.72
N LEU A 41 -2.45 5.71 -8.79
CA LEU A 41 -1.94 6.28 -10.02
C LEU A 41 -1.49 5.16 -10.97
N MET A 42 -2.14 5.11 -12.12
CA MET A 42 -1.87 4.16 -13.20
C MET A 42 -1.27 4.88 -14.40
N TYR A 43 -0.69 4.14 -15.33
CA TYR A 43 -0.23 4.66 -16.62
C TYR A 43 -0.37 3.64 -17.75
N TYR A 44 -0.36 4.14 -18.98
CA TYR A 44 -0.12 3.38 -20.20
C TYR A 44 0.98 4.08 -21.02
N LEU A 45 1.51 3.38 -22.01
CA LEU A 45 2.54 3.90 -22.91
C LEU A 45 1.89 4.38 -24.20
N ASP A 46 2.24 5.59 -24.63
CA ASP A 46 1.88 6.11 -25.94
C ASP A 46 2.76 5.48 -27.04
N LYS A 47 2.46 5.76 -28.31
CA LYS A 47 3.23 5.32 -29.49
C LYS A 47 4.69 5.76 -29.43
N GLU A 48 4.95 6.90 -28.79
CA GLU A 48 6.29 7.46 -28.56
C GLU A 48 7.01 6.87 -27.34
N GLY A 49 6.36 5.96 -26.60
CA GLY A 49 6.89 5.36 -25.36
C GLY A 49 6.80 6.27 -24.13
N LYS A 50 6.13 7.43 -24.24
CA LYS A 50 5.88 8.32 -23.10
C LYS A 50 4.79 7.76 -22.18
N ARG A 51 4.96 7.91 -20.88
CA ARG A 51 3.95 7.51 -19.88
C ARG A 51 2.82 8.53 -19.83
N ILE A 52 1.59 8.09 -20.05
CA ILE A 52 0.38 8.89 -19.84
C ILE A 52 -0.33 8.39 -18.59
N TYR A 53 -0.51 9.27 -17.62
CA TYR A 53 -1.07 8.94 -16.31
C TYR A 53 -2.59 8.97 -16.29
N THR A 54 -3.20 8.04 -15.55
CA THR A 54 -4.64 7.91 -15.42
C THR A 54 -5.01 7.25 -14.09
N LEU A 55 -6.26 7.41 -13.67
CA LEU A 55 -6.84 6.68 -12.53
C LEU A 55 -7.66 5.47 -12.99
N LYS A 56 -7.93 5.36 -14.29
CA LYS A 56 -8.69 4.24 -14.87
C LYS A 56 -7.80 3.00 -14.94
N LYS A 57 -8.41 1.82 -14.76
CA LYS A 57 -7.72 0.51 -14.86
C LYS A 57 -7.53 0.01 -16.29
N ILE A 58 -8.27 0.61 -17.23
CA ILE A 58 -8.29 0.24 -18.65
C ILE A 58 -7.92 1.48 -19.45
N GLY A 59 -6.98 1.32 -20.38
CA GLY A 59 -6.53 2.36 -21.30
C GLY A 59 -7.52 2.60 -22.45
N PRO A 60 -7.26 3.60 -23.31
CA PRO A 60 -8.11 3.88 -24.47
C PRO A 60 -8.18 2.69 -25.45
N ASP A 61 -7.09 1.92 -25.57
CA ASP A 61 -6.98 0.76 -26.46
C ASP A 61 -7.56 -0.54 -25.86
N GLY A 62 -8.23 -0.45 -24.71
CA GLY A 62 -8.74 -1.61 -23.97
C GLY A 62 -7.67 -2.42 -23.22
N THR A 63 -6.39 -2.07 -23.34
CA THR A 63 -5.30 -2.72 -22.59
C THR A 63 -5.34 -2.34 -21.10
N PRO A 64 -4.99 -3.27 -20.18
CA PRO A 64 -4.91 -2.96 -18.77
C PRO A 64 -3.77 -1.98 -18.49
N THR A 65 -4.03 -0.98 -17.65
CA THR A 65 -3.02 0.01 -17.23
C THR A 65 -2.09 -0.56 -16.15
N LEU A 66 -0.86 -0.07 -16.10
CA LEU A 66 0.14 -0.49 -15.12
C LEU A 66 0.23 0.51 -13.96
N SER A 67 0.64 0.06 -12.77
CA SER A 67 0.86 0.96 -11.63
C SER A 67 2.05 1.87 -11.89
N ALA A 68 1.89 3.18 -11.66
CA ALA A 68 2.96 4.16 -11.84
C ALA A 68 4.10 4.02 -10.81
N HIS A 69 3.90 3.20 -9.78
CA HIS A 69 4.77 3.12 -8.64
C HIS A 69 5.70 1.91 -8.73
N PRO A 70 6.97 2.06 -8.35
CA PRO A 70 7.92 0.96 -8.38
C PRO A 70 7.54 -0.10 -7.34
N ALA A 71 7.92 -1.34 -7.61
CA ALA A 71 7.80 -2.42 -6.62
C ALA A 71 8.60 -2.07 -5.36
N ARG A 72 8.05 -2.39 -4.18
CA ARG A 72 8.70 -2.14 -2.89
C ARG A 72 10.04 -2.89 -2.84
N PHE A 73 11.10 -2.17 -2.52
CA PHE A 73 12.39 -2.77 -2.20
C PHE A 73 12.39 -3.25 -0.74
N SER A 74 12.90 -4.46 -0.52
CA SER A 74 13.16 -5.01 0.82
C SER A 74 14.57 -5.60 0.82
N PRO A 75 15.41 -5.26 1.80
CA PRO A 75 16.73 -5.88 1.94
C PRO A 75 16.65 -7.40 2.15
N ASP A 76 15.57 -7.87 2.77
CA ASP A 76 15.27 -9.26 3.13
C ASP A 76 14.32 -9.96 2.13
N ASP A 77 14.34 -9.59 0.84
CA ASP A 77 13.53 -10.26 -0.17
C ASP A 77 14.01 -11.71 -0.42
N LYS A 78 13.25 -12.68 0.13
CA LYS A 78 13.48 -14.13 0.00
C LYS A 78 13.62 -14.58 -1.46
N PHE A 79 12.96 -13.91 -2.41
CA PHE A 79 12.94 -14.32 -3.82
C PHE A 79 13.97 -13.59 -4.70
N SER A 80 14.97 -12.96 -4.08
CA SER A 80 16.02 -12.22 -4.79
C SER A 80 16.84 -13.10 -5.74
N LYS A 81 17.16 -14.33 -5.32
CA LYS A 81 17.97 -15.27 -6.09
C LYS A 81 17.22 -15.74 -7.35
N GLU A 82 15.95 -16.07 -7.21
CA GLU A 82 15.06 -16.52 -8.27
C GLU A 82 14.87 -15.40 -9.29
N ARG A 83 14.64 -14.18 -8.82
CA ARG A 83 14.54 -12.97 -9.67
C ARG A 83 15.82 -12.78 -10.50
N TRP A 84 16.99 -12.96 -9.89
CA TRP A 84 18.27 -12.86 -10.59
C TRP A 84 18.46 -13.98 -11.62
N ILE A 85 18.16 -15.23 -11.27
CA ILE A 85 18.26 -16.38 -12.20
C ILE A 85 17.38 -16.16 -13.43
N LEU A 86 16.14 -15.69 -13.25
CA LEU A 86 15.24 -15.41 -14.36
C LEU A 86 15.80 -14.33 -15.28
N LYS A 87 16.26 -13.20 -14.72
CA LYS A 87 16.89 -12.14 -15.53
C LYS A 87 18.10 -12.68 -16.32
N ARG A 88 18.88 -13.58 -15.73
CA ARG A 88 20.05 -14.21 -16.38
C ARG A 88 19.67 -15.13 -17.53
N ARG A 89 18.62 -15.94 -17.37
CA ARG A 89 18.12 -16.84 -18.42
C ARG A 89 17.63 -16.07 -19.65
N PHE A 90 17.01 -14.90 -19.45
CA PHE A 90 16.50 -14.07 -20.53
C PHE A 90 17.50 -13.02 -21.06
N GLY A 91 18.77 -13.04 -20.63
CA GLY A 91 19.75 -12.07 -21.12
C GLY A 91 19.45 -10.62 -20.68
N LEU A 92 18.65 -10.42 -19.62
CA LEU A 92 18.17 -9.10 -19.19
C LEU A 92 19.13 -8.41 -18.20
N LEU A 93 20.23 -9.05 -17.80
CA LEU A 93 21.20 -8.40 -16.91
C LEU A 93 21.93 -7.30 -17.67
N PRO A 94 22.18 -6.14 -17.04
CA PRO A 94 23.02 -5.09 -17.63
C PRO A 94 24.41 -5.58 -18.03
N THR A 95 24.98 -6.54 -17.29
CA THR A 95 26.30 -7.12 -17.57
C THR A 95 26.34 -8.07 -18.77
N GLN A 96 25.18 -8.55 -19.24
CA GLN A 96 25.07 -9.41 -20.42
C GLN A 96 24.86 -8.59 -21.70
N LYS A 97 24.42 -7.33 -21.59
CA LYS A 97 24.26 -6.46 -22.74
C LYS A 97 25.63 -6.01 -23.22
N GLU A 98 25.80 -5.99 -24.54
CA GLU A 98 26.98 -5.38 -25.15
C GLU A 98 27.09 -3.93 -24.66
N SER A 99 28.30 -3.52 -24.31
CA SER A 99 28.56 -2.14 -23.93
C SER A 99 28.25 -1.25 -25.14
N LEU A 100 27.17 -0.47 -25.06
CA LEU A 100 26.81 0.54 -26.06
C LEU A 100 27.82 1.72 -26.13
N HIS A 101 29.04 1.52 -25.63
CA HIS A 101 30.11 2.51 -25.49
C HIS A 101 31.45 2.00 -26.06
N ALA A 102 31.43 0.96 -26.91
CA ALA A 102 32.61 0.48 -27.64
C ALA A 102 32.64 1.03 -29.07
#